data_AF-A0A537QZ04-F1
#
_entry.id   AF-A0A537QZ04-F1
#
_cell.length_a   1.000
_cell.length_b   1.000
_cell.length_c   1.000
_cell.angle_alpha   90.00
_cell.angle_beta   90.00
_cell.angle_gamma   90.00
#
_symmetry.space_group_name_H-M   'P 1'
#
loop_
_entity.id
_entity.type
_entity.pdbx_description
1 polymer ?
#
loop_
_entity_poly.entity_id
_entity_poly.type
_entity_poly.pdbx_seq_one_letter_code
_entity_poly.pdbx_strand_id
1 'polypeptide(L)'
;HGTRVIVDNNPPQQSPYVICFANGCMSDYDVTPDLIATMKKGQNLVVQAINSNGAPLTLPLPLAEFAKAFDGPPTDPKVFEETQKKLQEELQKRAEEARKKLEATQPSAGAAPPAK
;
A
#
# COMPACT_ATOMS: atom_id res chain seq x y z
N HIS A 1 -1.51 19.52 -10.59
CA HIS A 1 -1.87 19.06 -9.22
C HIS A 1 -0.74 18.21 -8.67
N GLY A 2 -0.67 18.06 -7.35
CA GLY A 2 0.39 17.33 -6.69
C GLY A 2 0.01 16.99 -5.26
N THR A 3 1.00 16.62 -4.47
CA THR A 3 0.81 16.35 -3.05
C THR A 3 1.46 17.43 -2.20
N ARG A 4 1.06 17.51 -0.94
CA ARG A 4 1.78 18.23 0.11
C ARG A 4 2.03 17.28 1.26
N VAL A 5 3.23 17.30 1.80
CA VAL A 5 3.60 16.53 3.00
C VAL A 5 3.98 17.48 4.11
N ILE A 6 3.46 17.22 5.31
CA ILE A 6 3.61 18.07 6.48
C ILE A 6 3.97 17.18 7.67
N VAL A 7 5.12 17.42 8.31
CA VAL A 7 5.45 16.76 9.58
C VAL A 7 4.98 17.67 10.71
N ASP A 8 3.98 17.21 11.47
CA ASP A 8 3.29 17.96 12.53
C ASP A 8 2.80 19.35 12.08
N ASN A 9 3.47 20.42 12.55
CA ASN A 9 3.16 21.81 12.23
C ASN A 9 4.27 22.48 11.40
N ASN A 10 5.20 21.70 10.85
CA ASN A 10 6.27 22.22 10.02
C ASN A 10 5.72 22.79 8.70
N PRO A 11 6.48 23.69 8.03
CA PRO A 11 6.11 24.15 6.71
C PRO A 11 5.87 22.99 5.73
N PRO A 12 4.77 23.02 4.96
CA PRO A 12 4.44 21.98 3.99
C PRO A 12 5.49 21.92 2.88
N GLN A 13 5.99 20.73 2.58
CA GLN A 13 6.71 20.47 1.35
C GLN A 13 5.70 20.09 0.26
N GLN A 14 5.87 20.61 -0.94
CA GLN A 14 4.96 20.38 -2.05
C GLN A 14 5.71 19.80 -3.24
N SER A 15 5.16 18.76 -3.85
CA SER A 15 5.72 18.14 -5.04
C SER A 15 4.61 17.84 -6.06
N PRO A 16 4.84 18.07 -7.37
CA PRO A 16 3.89 17.67 -8.41
C PRO A 16 3.74 16.15 -8.47
N TYR A 17 2.66 15.68 -9.09
CA TYR A 17 2.57 14.27 -9.47
C TYR A 17 3.58 13.96 -10.58
N VAL A 18 4.34 12.87 -10.41
CA VAL A 18 5.32 12.40 -11.40
C VAL A 18 4.67 11.43 -12.40
N ILE A 19 3.69 10.64 -11.96
CA ILE A 19 2.89 9.75 -12.80
C ILE A 19 1.51 9.52 -12.19
N CYS A 20 0.51 9.28 -13.03
CA CYS A 20 -0.83 8.87 -12.61
C CYS A 20 -1.27 7.62 -13.39
N PHE A 21 -1.82 6.65 -12.67
CA PHE A 21 -2.46 5.43 -13.18
C PHE A 21 -3.95 5.44 -12.82
N ALA A 22 -4.70 4.47 -13.34
CA ALA A 22 -6.12 4.32 -13.02
C ALA A 22 -6.39 4.16 -11.51
N ASN A 23 -5.43 3.65 -10.74
CA ASN A 23 -5.53 3.41 -9.30
C ASN A 23 -4.94 4.53 -8.42
N GLY A 24 -4.30 5.56 -8.99
CA GLY A 24 -3.74 6.66 -8.20
C GLY A 24 -2.59 7.39 -8.86
N CYS A 25 -2.07 8.41 -8.18
CA CYS A 25 -0.93 9.20 -8.61
C CYS A 25 0.24 9.08 -7.63
N MET A 26 1.45 9.20 -8.15
CA MET A 26 2.71 9.17 -7.39
C MET A 26 3.35 10.56 -7.40
N SER A 27 4.05 10.91 -6.33
CA SER A 27 4.76 12.17 -6.15
C SER A 27 6.02 11.90 -5.34
N ASP A 28 7.16 12.36 -5.84
CA ASP A 28 8.47 12.07 -5.24
C ASP A 28 8.90 13.23 -4.33
N TYR A 29 9.61 12.89 -3.27
CA TYR A 29 10.20 13.84 -2.32
C TYR A 29 11.63 13.43 -2.01
N ASP A 30 12.51 14.43 -1.97
CA ASP A 30 13.87 14.22 -1.51
C ASP A 30 13.87 13.97 -0.01
N VAL A 31 14.32 12.77 0.38
CA VAL A 31 14.45 12.38 1.78
C VAL A 31 15.79 12.86 2.31
N THR A 32 15.83 14.12 2.73
CA THR A 32 17.03 14.73 3.31
C THR A 32 17.27 14.26 4.75
N PRO A 33 18.52 14.35 5.27
CA PRO A 33 18.79 14.05 6.69
C PRO A 33 17.92 14.85 7.66
N ASP A 34 17.60 16.11 7.34
CA ASP A 34 16.73 16.95 8.16
C ASP A 34 15.28 16.47 8.13
N LEU A 35 14.77 16.03 6.97
CA LEU A 35 13.44 15.42 6.88
C LEU A 35 13.38 14.12 7.72
N ILE A 36 14.40 13.26 7.62
CA ILE A 36 14.47 12.04 8.45
C ILE A 36 14.49 12.42 9.93
N ALA A 37 15.31 13.39 10.33
CA ALA A 37 15.42 13.83 11.71
C ALA A 37 14.09 14.39 12.26
N THR A 38 13.36 15.16 11.44
CA THR A 38 12.03 15.65 11.82
C THR A 38 11.01 14.51 11.89
N MET A 39 11.00 13.57 10.95
CA MET A 39 10.11 12.41 10.98
C MET A 39 10.35 11.49 12.18
N LYS A 40 11.62 11.31 12.60
CA LYS A 40 11.96 10.52 13.80
C LYS A 40 11.46 11.14 15.10
N LYS A 41 11.38 12.47 15.17
CA LYS A 41 10.96 13.22 16.36
C LYS A 41 9.47 13.60 16.33
N GLY A 42 8.87 13.58 15.15
CA GLY A 42 7.52 14.04 14.92
C GLY A 42 6.46 13.03 15.34
N GLN A 43 5.22 13.50 15.42
CA GLN A 43 4.07 12.67 15.82
C GLN A 43 3.26 12.21 14.62
N ASN A 44 3.07 13.07 13.62
CA ASN A 44 2.27 12.78 12.43
C ASN A 44 2.91 13.33 11.16
N LEU A 45 2.88 12.53 10.10
CA LEU A 45 3.06 12.95 8.73
C LEU A 45 1.68 13.10 8.09
N VAL A 46 1.29 14.31 7.72
CA VAL A 46 0.04 14.59 7.02
C VAL A 46 0.31 14.70 5.52
N VAL A 47 -0.32 13.83 4.75
CA VAL A 47 -0.29 13.83 3.28
C VAL A 47 -1.58 14.45 2.77
N GLN A 48 -1.47 15.55 2.04
CA GLN A 48 -2.60 16.18 1.34
C GLN A 48 -2.45 15.96 -0.16
N ALA A 49 -3.56 15.67 -0.82
CA ALA A 49 -3.60 15.38 -2.26
C ALA A 49 -4.92 15.89 -2.87
N ILE A 50 -4.94 16.01 -4.20
CA ILE A 50 -6.19 16.18 -4.97
C ILE A 50 -6.41 14.89 -5.75
N ASN A 51 -7.56 14.23 -5.54
CA ASN A 51 -7.88 12.98 -6.23
C ASN A 51 -8.31 13.22 -7.69
N SER A 52 -8.55 12.15 -8.45
CA SER A 52 -8.94 12.21 -9.86
C SER A 52 -10.25 12.95 -10.13
N ASN A 53 -11.13 13.06 -9.13
CA ASN A 53 -12.39 13.78 -9.22
C ASN A 53 -12.24 15.27 -8.86
N GLY A 54 -11.02 15.75 -8.57
CA GLY A 54 -10.74 17.13 -8.17
C GLY A 54 -11.02 17.44 -6.70
N ALA A 55 -11.37 16.45 -5.88
CA ALA A 55 -11.64 16.65 -4.46
C ALA A 55 -10.36 16.55 -3.61
N PRO A 56 -10.23 17.38 -2.55
CA PRO A 56 -9.10 17.31 -1.64
C PRO A 56 -9.18 16.06 -0.74
N LEU A 57 -8.02 15.45 -0.49
CA LEU A 57 -7.82 14.32 0.39
C LEU A 57 -6.73 14.69 1.41
N THR A 58 -6.94 14.37 2.69
CA THR A 58 -5.97 14.53 3.77
C THR A 58 -5.82 13.22 4.52
N LEU A 59 -4.61 12.68 4.56
CA LEU A 59 -4.27 11.41 5.20
C LEU A 59 -3.23 11.65 6.31
N PRO A 60 -3.59 11.49 7.59
CA PRO A 60 -2.61 11.49 8.68
C PRO A 60 -1.94 10.10 8.79
N LEU A 61 -0.62 10.09 8.90
CA LEU A 61 0.20 8.91 9.11
C LEU A 61 0.96 9.07 10.44
N PRO A 62 0.67 8.26 11.47
CA PRO A 62 1.39 8.32 12.74
C PRO A 62 2.87 7.98 12.58
N LEU A 63 3.74 8.76 13.24
CA LEU A 63 5.20 8.60 13.20
C LEU A 63 5.80 7.98 14.47
N ALA A 64 4.97 7.60 15.45
CA ALA A 64 5.42 7.07 16.75
C ALA A 64 6.43 5.91 16.64
N GLU A 65 6.30 5.07 15.62
CA GLU A 65 7.17 3.92 15.39
C GLU A 65 8.20 4.14 14.26
N PHE A 66 8.23 5.32 13.63
CA PHE A 66 9.09 5.58 12.49
C PHE A 66 10.57 5.48 12.84
N ALA A 67 11.00 6.06 13.97
CA ALA A 67 12.39 6.01 14.38
C ALA A 67 12.87 4.56 14.60
N LYS A 68 12.06 3.74 15.27
CA LYS A 68 12.38 2.32 15.49
C LYS A 68 12.40 1.53 14.19
N ALA A 69 11.48 1.82 13.26
CA ALA A 69 11.44 1.16 11.96
C ALA A 69 12.63 1.56 11.07
N PHE A 70 13.03 2.83 11.11
CA PHE A 70 14.13 3.35 10.29
C PHE A 70 15.51 2.95 10.84
N ASP A 71 15.71 3.01 12.16
CA ASP A 71 16.97 2.63 12.83
C ASP A 71 17.03 1.15 13.22
N GLY A 72 15.95 0.41 12.96
CA GLY A 72 15.82 -1.00 13.30
C GLY A 72 16.83 -1.86 12.54
N PRO A 73 17.12 -3.08 13.04
CA PRO A 73 17.96 -4.01 12.31
C PRO A 73 17.34 -4.26 10.92
N PRO A 74 18.17 -4.41 9.87
CA PRO A 74 17.67 -4.77 8.55
C PRO A 74 16.89 -6.08 8.65
N THR A 75 15.81 -6.17 7.88
CA THR A 75 15.02 -7.40 7.77
C THR A 75 15.95 -8.58 7.48
N ASP A 76 15.95 -9.59 8.34
CA ASP A 76 16.79 -10.78 8.16
C ASP A 76 16.35 -11.49 6.87
N PRO A 77 17.26 -11.67 5.89
CA PRO A 77 16.94 -12.33 4.62
C PRO A 77 16.32 -13.72 4.80
N LYS A 78 16.77 -14.50 5.78
CA LYS A 78 16.25 -15.86 6.02
C LYS A 78 14.83 -15.81 6.55
N VAL A 79 14.56 -14.92 7.51
CA VAL A 79 13.21 -14.73 8.05
C VAL A 79 12.27 -14.21 6.97
N PHE A 80 12.75 -13.32 6.11
CA PHE A 80 11.99 -12.82 4.97
C PHE A 80 11.67 -13.95 3.99
N GLU A 81 12.64 -14.76 3.58
CA GLU A 81 12.44 -15.92 2.70
C GLU A 81 11.45 -16.94 3.28
N GLU A 82 11.57 -17.28 4.57
CA GLU A 82 10.61 -18.16 5.25
C GLU A 82 9.21 -17.57 5.28
N THR A 83 9.09 -16.27 5.52
CA THR A 83 7.80 -15.56 5.51
C THR A 83 7.19 -15.57 4.11
N GLN A 84 8.00 -15.35 3.06
CA GLN A 84 7.54 -15.42 1.67
C GLN A 84 7.07 -16.83 1.28
N LYS A 85 7.79 -17.89 1.71
CA LYS A 85 7.36 -19.27 1.49
C LYS A 85 6.04 -19.58 2.19
N LYS A 86 5.92 -19.24 3.48
CA LYS A 86 4.66 -19.42 4.23
C LYS A 86 3.50 -18.69 3.59
N LEU A 87 3.73 -17.45 3.14
CA LEU A 87 2.72 -16.66 2.45
C LEU A 87 2.27 -17.34 1.13
N GLN A 88 3.21 -17.90 0.35
CA GLN A 88 2.88 -18.65 -0.87
C GLN A 88 2.05 -19.90 -0.59
N GLU A 89 2.40 -20.67 0.45
CA GLU A 89 1.65 -21.87 0.85
C GLU A 89 0.22 -21.50 1.32
N GLU A 90 0.07 -20.46 2.14
CA GLU A 90 -1.25 -19.99 2.59
C GLU A 90 -2.12 -19.50 1.43
N LEU A 91 -1.52 -18.77 0.48
CA LEU A 91 -2.22 -18.30 -0.72
C LEU A 91 -2.67 -19.47 -1.62
N GLN A 92 -1.83 -20.49 -1.80
CA GLN A 92 -2.19 -21.71 -2.54
C GLN A 92 -3.36 -22.43 -1.87
N LYS A 93 -3.27 -22.64 -0.55
CA LYS A 93 -4.34 -23.29 0.21
C LYS A 93 -5.66 -22.53 0.11
N ARG A 94 -5.64 -21.20 0.27
CA ARG A 94 -6.83 -20.35 0.08
C ARG A 94 -7.39 -20.44 -1.34
N ALA A 95 -6.54 -20.50 -2.36
CA ALA A 95 -6.97 -20.63 -3.74
C ALA A 95 -7.68 -21.98 -4.01
N GLU A 96 -7.17 -23.07 -3.43
CA GLU A 96 -7.80 -24.40 -3.51
C GLU A 96 -9.14 -24.46 -2.77
N GLU A 97 -9.20 -23.89 -1.57
CA GLU A 97 -10.45 -23.80 -0.79
C GLU A 97 -11.51 -22.97 -1.54
N ALA A 98 -11.11 -21.85 -2.15
CA ALA A 98 -11.99 -21.04 -2.99
C ALA A 98 -12.48 -21.81 -4.23
N ARG A 99 -11.60 -22.57 -4.91
CA ARG A 99 -11.98 -23.45 -6.02
C ARG A 99 -13.00 -24.49 -5.62
N LYS A 100 -12.74 -25.25 -4.56
CA LYS A 100 -13.68 -26.28 -4.06
C LYS A 100 -15.03 -25.68 -3.68
N LYS A 101 -15.04 -24.48 -3.10
CA LYS A 101 -16.28 -23.78 -2.75
C LYS A 101 -17.05 -23.36 -4.01
N LEU A 102 -16.38 -22.86 -5.05
CA LEU A 102 -17.00 -22.53 -6.34
C LEU A 102 -17.56 -23.77 -7.04
N GLU A 103 -16.84 -24.90 -7.02
CA GLU A 103 -17.29 -26.19 -7.56
C GLU A 103 -18.50 -26.74 -6.79
N ALA A 104 -18.51 -26.62 -5.45
CA ALA A 104 -19.65 -27.02 -4.62
C ALA A 104 -20.88 -26.11 -4.79
N THR A 105 -20.71 -24.89 -5.31
CA THR A 105 -21.81 -23.97 -5.63
C THR A 105 -22.29 -24.12 -7.09
N GLN A 106 -21.73 -25.05 -7.87
CA GLN A 106 -22.27 -25.46 -9.16
C GLN A 106 -23.06 -26.78 -9.05
N PRO A 107 -24.37 -26.73 -8.77
CA PRO A 107 -25.31 -27.68 -9.31
C PRO A 107 -25.90 -27.14 -10.63
N SER A 108 -25.61 -27.87 -11.71
CA SER A 108 -26.31 -27.85 -13.01
C SER A 108 -26.15 -26.61 -13.91
N ALA A 109 -25.09 -26.61 -14.70
CA ALA A 109 -25.19 -26.24 -16.12
C ALA A 109 -24.78 -27.48 -16.96
N GLY A 110 -25.49 -28.59 -16.75
CA GLY A 110 -25.35 -29.80 -17.53
C GLY A 110 -26.54 -30.00 -18.48
N ALA A 111 -26.24 -30.08 -19.77
CA ALA A 111 -27.07 -30.50 -20.91
C ALA A 111 -28.21 -29.52 -21.32
N ALA A 112 -28.42 -29.16 -22.60
CA ALA A 112 -28.28 -29.91 -23.85
C ALA A 112 -28.28 -28.94 -25.08
N PRO A 113 -28.43 -29.40 -26.34
CA PRO A 113 -27.45 -30.03 -27.26
C PRO A 113 -27.22 -29.18 -28.55
N PRO A 114 -26.37 -29.61 -29.52
CA PRO A 114 -26.17 -28.87 -30.78
C PRO A 114 -27.23 -29.22 -31.84
N ALA A 115 -27.79 -28.19 -32.52
CA ALA A 115 -28.41 -28.16 -33.87
C ALA A 115 -29.29 -26.89 -33.95
N LYS A 116 -29.49 -26.18 -35.07
CA LYS A 116 -29.36 -26.47 -36.51
C LYS A 116 -29.22 -25.14 -37.26
#